data_AF-A0A9X0TP72-F1
#
_entry.id   AF-A0A9X0TP72-F1
#
_cell.length_a   1.000
_cell.length_b   1.000
_cell.length_c   1.000
_cell.angle_alpha   90.00
_cell.angle_beta   90.00
_cell.angle_gamma   90.00
#
_symmetry.space_group_name_H-M   'P 1'
#
loop_
_entity.id
_entity.type
_entity.pdbx_description
1 polymer ?
#
loop_
_entity_poly.entity_id
_entity_poly.type
_entity_poly.pdbx_seq_one_letter_code
_entity_poly.pdbx_strand_id
1 'polypeptide(L)'
;MENIRSKTNKIRNKHKELGFKNILEDIEKSIEEFGIKVLYSDMSTFDFPDSISGYSRINDIGVPEIVVNVRHSSGRRRFTMAHELGHILLHWGWPQPNLNKEYSILYRNEYSSDANTQMENEANEFAAQLLVPLDILEKVLPQPIDSYDKDDMDILAGKVAKAFKISKPFAWRQLDKLKREKGGA
;
A
#
# COMPACT_ATOMS: atom_id res chain seq x y z
N MET A 1 -17.94 6.45 -9.76
CA MET A 1 -17.13 5.31 -9.30
C MET A 1 -16.72 5.57 -7.87
N GLU A 2 -16.76 4.56 -7.00
CA GLU A 2 -16.27 4.72 -5.63
C GLU A 2 -14.75 4.94 -5.64
N ASN A 3 -14.28 6.01 -4.99
CA ASN A 3 -12.85 6.33 -4.86
C ASN A 3 -12.13 5.20 -4.09
N ILE A 4 -10.91 4.84 -4.52
CA ILE A 4 -10.07 3.81 -3.89
C ILE A 4 -9.98 3.98 -2.37
N ARG A 5 -9.91 5.19 -1.85
CA ARG A 5 -9.83 5.41 -0.40
C ARG A 5 -11.07 4.96 0.36
N SER A 6 -12.25 5.20 -0.21
CA SER A 6 -13.51 4.71 0.37
C SER A 6 -13.53 3.19 0.38
N LYS A 7 -13.07 2.55 -0.71
CA LYS A 7 -12.91 1.09 -0.78
C LYS A 7 -11.93 0.57 0.27
N THR A 8 -10.75 1.19 0.40
CA THR A 8 -9.75 0.81 1.41
C THR A 8 -10.33 0.92 2.82
N ASN A 9 -11.05 2.01 3.13
CA ASN A 9 -11.68 2.19 4.44
C ASN A 9 -12.75 1.12 4.71
N LYS A 10 -13.57 0.76 3.70
CA LYS A 10 -14.54 -0.34 3.82
C LYS A 10 -13.86 -1.68 4.10
N ILE A 11 -12.79 -2.00 3.37
CA ILE A 11 -11.99 -3.21 3.59
C ILE A 11 -11.46 -3.24 5.02
N ARG A 12 -10.84 -2.13 5.48
CA ARG A 12 -10.29 -1.97 6.83
C ARG A 12 -11.32 -2.16 7.95
N ASN A 13 -12.56 -1.76 7.72
CA ASN A 13 -13.65 -1.88 8.68
C ASN A 13 -14.31 -3.26 8.64
N LYS A 14 -14.31 -3.91 7.47
CA LYS A 14 -14.85 -5.26 7.27
C LYS A 14 -13.92 -6.35 7.81
N HIS A 15 -12.61 -6.16 7.66
CA HIS A 15 -11.55 -7.12 7.99
C HIS A 15 -10.72 -6.59 9.16
N LYS A 16 -10.95 -7.14 10.36
CA LYS A 16 -10.34 -6.64 11.61
C LYS A 16 -8.82 -6.78 11.59
N GLU A 17 -8.33 -7.87 11.03
CA GLU A 17 -6.94 -8.21 10.75
C GLU A 17 -6.24 -7.12 9.92
N LEU A 18 -6.94 -6.50 8.96
CA LEU A 18 -6.44 -5.38 8.16
C LEU A 18 -6.69 -4.00 8.80
N GLY A 19 -7.17 -3.96 10.04
CA GLY A 19 -7.40 -2.74 10.81
C GLY A 19 -6.13 -1.88 10.95
N PHE A 20 -6.27 -0.56 11.00
CA PHE A 20 -5.13 0.37 11.05
C PHE A 20 -4.13 0.05 12.16
N LYS A 21 -4.61 -0.28 13.37
CA LYS A 21 -3.73 -0.63 14.49
C LYS A 21 -2.87 -1.85 14.17
N ASN A 22 -3.47 -2.90 13.60
CA ASN A 22 -2.77 -4.13 13.26
C ASN A 22 -1.77 -3.89 12.12
N ILE A 23 -2.18 -3.19 11.06
CA ILE A 23 -1.29 -2.77 9.96
C ILE A 23 -0.11 -1.95 10.48
N LEU A 24 -0.34 -1.02 11.40
CA LEU A 24 0.70 -0.19 12.00
C LEU A 24 1.68 -1.02 12.83
N GLU A 25 1.16 -1.94 13.63
CA GLU A 25 1.92 -2.84 14.48
C GLU A 25 2.79 -3.77 13.62
N ASP A 26 2.15 -4.59 12.80
CA ASP A 26 2.76 -5.63 11.97
C ASP A 26 1.88 -5.95 10.74
N ILE A 27 2.22 -5.33 9.61
CA ILE A 27 1.49 -5.54 8.35
C ILE A 27 1.64 -6.97 7.82
N GLU A 28 2.78 -7.62 8.04
CA GLU A 28 3.01 -8.98 7.55
C GLU A 28 2.06 -9.94 8.26
N LYS A 29 2.06 -9.89 9.59
CA LYS A 29 1.12 -10.66 10.41
C LYS A 29 -0.34 -10.38 10.04
N SER A 30 -0.72 -9.12 9.84
CA SER A 30 -2.07 -8.75 9.37
C SER A 30 -2.45 -9.42 8.05
N ILE A 31 -1.53 -9.48 7.09
CA ILE A 31 -1.75 -10.09 5.77
C ILE A 31 -1.84 -11.61 5.90
N GLU A 32 -0.99 -12.22 6.72
CA GLU A 32 -1.03 -13.67 6.97
C GLU A 32 -2.28 -14.11 7.71
N GLU A 33 -2.72 -13.37 8.73
CA GLU A 33 -3.99 -13.59 9.42
C GLU A 33 -5.21 -13.43 8.49
N PHE A 34 -5.08 -12.63 7.43
CA PHE A 34 -6.08 -12.50 6.37
C PHE A 34 -6.07 -13.67 5.36
N GLY A 35 -5.14 -14.61 5.51
CA GLY A 35 -5.05 -15.82 4.69
C GLY A 35 -4.18 -15.67 3.43
N ILE A 36 -3.28 -14.69 3.40
CA ILE A 36 -2.34 -14.46 2.29
C ILE A 36 -0.92 -14.66 2.83
N LYS A 37 -0.14 -15.55 2.25
CA LYS A 37 1.22 -15.80 2.73
C LYS A 37 2.16 -14.70 2.26
N VAL A 38 3.05 -14.25 3.15
CA VAL A 38 4.14 -13.34 2.78
C VAL A 38 5.45 -14.14 2.71
N LEU A 39 6.17 -13.96 1.61
CA LEU A 39 7.43 -14.64 1.32
C LEU A 39 8.51 -13.60 1.02
N TYR A 40 9.76 -14.01 1.20
CA TYR A 40 10.92 -13.17 0.96
C TYR A 40 11.83 -13.79 -0.09
N SER A 41 12.33 -12.95 -0.99
CA SER A 41 13.34 -13.31 -1.99
C SER A 41 14.32 -12.16 -2.14
N ASP A 42 15.56 -12.44 -2.55
CA ASP A 42 16.53 -11.41 -2.94
C ASP A 42 16.37 -10.96 -4.40
N MET A 43 15.39 -11.54 -5.11
CA MET A 43 15.07 -11.31 -6.52
C MET A 43 16.21 -11.65 -7.49
N SER A 44 17.21 -12.41 -7.04
CA SER A 44 18.40 -12.77 -7.84
C SER A 44 18.10 -13.56 -9.11
N THR A 45 16.91 -14.18 -9.20
CA THR A 45 16.46 -14.96 -10.36
C THR A 45 15.90 -14.10 -11.49
N PHE A 46 15.71 -12.81 -11.29
CA PHE A 46 15.23 -11.87 -12.31
C PHE A 46 16.42 -11.25 -13.05
N ASP A 47 16.24 -10.87 -14.32
CA ASP A 47 17.29 -10.20 -15.11
C ASP A 47 17.74 -8.86 -14.49
N PHE A 48 16.81 -8.18 -13.80
CA PHE A 48 17.06 -6.90 -13.12
C PHE A 48 16.56 -6.93 -11.67
N PRO A 49 17.26 -7.63 -10.75
CA PRO A 49 16.81 -7.85 -9.37
C PRO A 49 16.49 -6.56 -8.60
N ASP A 50 17.28 -5.50 -8.83
CA ASP A 50 17.13 -4.22 -8.14
C ASP A 50 15.91 -3.42 -8.61
N SER A 51 15.32 -3.78 -9.76
CA SER A 51 14.12 -3.13 -10.28
C SER A 51 12.82 -3.71 -9.72
N ILE A 52 12.90 -4.87 -9.06
CA ILE A 52 11.77 -5.64 -8.53
C ILE A 52 11.69 -5.45 -7.01
N SER A 53 10.64 -4.77 -6.57
CA SER A 53 10.39 -4.59 -5.13
C SER A 53 9.63 -5.75 -4.51
N GLY A 54 8.78 -6.40 -5.29
CA GLY A 54 7.94 -7.54 -4.92
C GLY A 54 7.05 -7.93 -6.08
N TYR A 55 6.29 -9.00 -5.89
CA TYR A 55 5.25 -9.44 -6.81
C TYR A 55 4.24 -10.34 -6.08
N SER A 56 3.03 -10.42 -6.64
CA SER A 56 1.99 -11.33 -6.19
C SER A 56 1.89 -12.55 -7.12
N ARG A 57 1.59 -13.73 -6.56
CA ARG A 57 1.29 -14.95 -7.33
C ARG A 57 0.16 -15.74 -6.68
N ILE A 58 -0.38 -16.72 -7.40
CA ILE A 58 -1.28 -17.74 -6.84
C ILE A 58 -0.49 -19.04 -6.73
N ASN A 59 -0.57 -19.71 -5.58
CA ASN A 59 0.07 -21.01 -5.38
C ASN A 59 -0.77 -22.18 -5.94
N ASP A 60 -0.23 -23.40 -5.87
CA ASP A 60 -0.82 -24.60 -6.47
C ASP A 60 -2.23 -24.95 -5.94
N ILE A 61 -2.60 -24.43 -4.77
CA ILE A 61 -3.93 -24.65 -4.14
C ILE A 61 -4.87 -23.45 -4.31
N GLY A 62 -4.51 -22.47 -5.15
CA GLY A 62 -5.37 -21.33 -5.47
C GLY A 62 -5.35 -20.18 -4.46
N VAL A 63 -4.36 -20.15 -3.55
CA VAL A 63 -4.23 -19.09 -2.53
C VAL A 63 -3.17 -18.07 -2.97
N PRO A 64 -3.43 -16.76 -2.85
CA PRO A 64 -2.45 -15.74 -3.18
C PRO A 64 -1.29 -15.70 -2.19
N GLU A 65 -0.11 -15.39 -2.73
CA GLU A 65 1.12 -15.16 -2.00
C GLU A 65 1.74 -13.83 -2.45
N ILE A 66 2.30 -13.09 -1.50
CA ILE A 66 3.06 -11.86 -1.75
C ILE A 66 4.53 -12.19 -1.55
N VAL A 67 5.37 -11.95 -2.56
CA VAL A 67 6.83 -12.08 -2.46
C VAL A 67 7.44 -10.70 -2.38
N VAL A 68 8.25 -10.44 -1.36
CA VAL A 68 8.86 -9.13 -1.10
C VAL A 68 10.38 -9.22 -1.22
N ASN A 69 10.99 -8.20 -1.82
CA ASN A 69 12.44 -8.10 -1.90
C ASN A 69 13.04 -7.87 -0.51
N VAL A 70 13.77 -8.86 0.01
CA VAL A 70 14.37 -8.84 1.35
C VAL A 70 15.46 -7.78 1.49
N ARG A 71 16.09 -7.38 0.38
CA ARG A 71 17.19 -6.40 0.35
C ARG A 71 16.70 -4.97 0.58
N HIS A 72 15.41 -4.73 0.44
CA HIS A 72 14.81 -3.41 0.66
C HIS A 72 14.66 -3.07 2.15
N SER A 73 14.68 -1.78 2.48
CA SER A 73 14.46 -1.31 3.86
C SER A 73 13.06 -1.68 4.36
N SER A 74 12.89 -1.81 5.68
CA SER A 74 11.61 -2.18 6.30
C SER A 74 10.44 -1.30 5.83
N GLY A 75 10.63 0.01 5.74
CA GLY A 75 9.61 0.93 5.24
C GLY A 75 9.24 0.71 3.76
N ARG A 76 10.22 0.35 2.91
CA ARG A 76 9.96 0.00 1.51
C ARG A 76 9.24 -1.35 1.41
N ARG A 77 9.64 -2.35 2.21
CA ARG A 77 8.96 -3.65 2.27
C ARG A 77 7.50 -3.51 2.73
N ARG A 78 7.22 -2.68 3.73
CA ARG A 78 5.85 -2.36 4.17
C ARG A 78 5.00 -1.76 3.05
N PHE A 79 5.57 -0.82 2.28
CA PHE A 79 4.88 -0.25 1.11
C PHE A 79 4.62 -1.30 0.03
N THR A 80 5.62 -2.12 -0.30
CA THR A 80 5.46 -3.23 -1.25
C THR A 80 4.36 -4.19 -0.82
N MET A 81 4.37 -4.66 0.43
CA MET A 81 3.31 -5.54 0.95
C MET A 81 1.91 -4.91 0.79
N ALA A 82 1.77 -3.63 1.13
CA ALA A 82 0.50 -2.92 1.00
C ALA A 82 0.07 -2.74 -0.47
N HIS A 83 1.02 -2.53 -1.37
CA HIS A 83 0.80 -2.38 -2.81
C HIS A 83 0.34 -3.71 -3.44
N GLU A 84 1.07 -4.79 -3.18
CA GLU A 84 0.72 -6.14 -3.63
C GLU A 84 -0.63 -6.60 -3.08
N LEU A 85 -0.91 -6.33 -1.80
CA LEU A 85 -2.23 -6.56 -1.21
C LEU A 85 -3.34 -5.77 -1.95
N GLY A 86 -3.04 -4.55 -2.40
CA GLY A 86 -3.93 -3.75 -3.23
C GLY A 86 -4.29 -4.46 -4.54
N HIS A 87 -3.31 -5.04 -5.23
CA HIS A 87 -3.58 -5.83 -6.43
C HIS A 87 -4.49 -7.04 -6.14
N ILE A 88 -4.18 -7.79 -5.09
CA ILE A 88 -4.95 -8.98 -4.71
C ILE A 88 -6.40 -8.62 -4.37
N LEU A 89 -6.62 -7.56 -3.58
CA LEU A 89 -7.96 -7.19 -3.13
C LEU A 89 -8.78 -6.47 -4.19
N LEU A 90 -8.18 -5.52 -4.91
CA LEU A 90 -8.91 -4.67 -5.87
C LEU A 90 -9.07 -5.35 -7.23
N HIS A 91 -8.06 -6.09 -7.67
CA HIS A 91 -8.01 -6.56 -9.05
C HIS A 91 -8.33 -8.05 -9.17
N TRP A 92 -7.87 -8.88 -8.23
CA TRP A 92 -8.17 -10.32 -8.19
C TRP A 92 -9.47 -10.63 -7.44
N GLY A 93 -9.83 -9.81 -6.46
CA GLY A 93 -11.09 -9.94 -5.71
C GLY A 93 -11.03 -10.93 -4.56
N TRP A 94 -9.84 -11.28 -4.05
CA TRP A 94 -9.69 -12.19 -2.91
C TRP A 94 -10.48 -11.71 -1.68
N PRO A 95 -11.13 -12.60 -0.89
CA PRO A 95 -11.17 -14.07 -1.01
C PRO A 95 -12.26 -14.62 -1.92
N GLN A 96 -13.02 -13.75 -2.61
CA GLN A 96 -14.08 -14.15 -3.55
C GLN A 96 -13.63 -13.80 -4.98
N PRO A 97 -12.66 -14.55 -5.53
CA PRO A 97 -12.01 -14.16 -6.76
C PRO A 97 -13.01 -13.99 -7.90
N ASN A 98 -12.77 -12.98 -8.72
CA ASN A 98 -13.52 -12.83 -9.96
C ASN A 98 -13.00 -13.90 -10.94
N LEU A 99 -13.73 -15.02 -11.05
CA LEU A 99 -13.38 -16.21 -11.86
C LEU A 99 -13.12 -15.95 -13.36
N ASN A 100 -13.36 -14.72 -13.84
CA ASN A 100 -13.20 -14.32 -15.24
C ASN A 100 -11.88 -13.56 -15.52
N LYS A 101 -10.99 -13.39 -14.54
CA LYS A 101 -9.70 -12.72 -14.75
C LYS A 101 -8.56 -13.74 -14.67
N GLU A 102 -7.78 -13.83 -15.74
CA GLU A 102 -6.49 -14.53 -15.69
C GLU A 102 -5.63 -13.85 -14.62
N TYR A 103 -5.13 -14.66 -13.67
CA TYR A 103 -4.10 -14.24 -12.73
C TYR A 103 -2.78 -14.13 -13.50
N SER A 104 -2.65 -13.13 -14.36
CA SER A 104 -1.34 -12.80 -14.92
C SER A 104 -0.46 -12.43 -13.75
N ILE A 105 0.67 -13.14 -13.62
CA ILE A 105 1.75 -12.70 -12.75
C ILE A 105 2.03 -11.27 -13.19
N LEU A 106 1.77 -10.30 -12.30
CA LEU A 106 2.01 -8.89 -12.56
C LEU A 106 3.52 -8.67 -12.54
N TYR A 107 4.21 -9.19 -13.54
CA TYR A 107 5.56 -8.72 -13.85
C TYR A 107 5.38 -7.29 -14.33
N ARG A 108 6.18 -6.39 -13.77
CA ARG A 108 6.37 -5.02 -14.25
C ARG A 108 7.01 -5.06 -15.65
N ASN A 109 6.29 -5.55 -16.65
CA ASN A 109 6.73 -5.70 -18.03
C ASN A 109 6.02 -4.66 -18.89
N GLU A 110 6.78 -3.63 -19.25
CA GLU A 110 6.92 -2.89 -20.52
C GLU A 110 5.86 -2.94 -21.65
N TYR A 111 4.61 -3.29 -21.38
CA TYR A 111 3.48 -2.98 -22.25
C TYR A 111 2.55 -2.03 -21.50
N SER A 112 2.87 -0.74 -21.62
CA SER A 112 2.12 0.40 -21.12
C SER A 112 0.78 0.53 -21.86
N SER A 113 -0.17 -0.34 -21.50
CA SER A 113 -1.59 -0.05 -21.72
C SER A 113 -2.07 0.88 -20.61
N ASP A 114 -3.01 1.77 -20.92
CA ASP A 114 -3.61 2.68 -19.93
C ASP A 114 -4.21 1.93 -18.74
N ALA A 115 -4.70 0.70 -18.98
CA ALA A 115 -5.26 -0.18 -17.95
C ALA A 115 -4.22 -0.63 -16.91
N ASN A 116 -3.01 -1.01 -17.33
CA ASN A 116 -1.93 -1.36 -16.42
C ASN A 116 -1.53 -0.14 -15.57
N THR A 117 -1.40 1.02 -16.19
CA THR A 117 -1.10 2.28 -15.48
C THR A 117 -2.19 2.62 -14.45
N GLN A 118 -3.47 2.42 -14.79
CA GLN A 118 -4.56 2.62 -13.85
C GLN A 118 -4.47 1.66 -12.65
N MET A 119 -4.28 0.36 -12.88
CA MET A 119 -4.18 -0.64 -11.80
C MET A 119 -3.01 -0.34 -10.85
N GLU A 120 -1.84 0.03 -11.38
CA GLU A 120 -0.68 0.45 -10.58
C GLU A 120 -0.98 1.69 -9.73
N ASN A 121 -1.68 2.67 -10.31
CA ASN A 121 -2.10 3.87 -9.59
C ASN A 121 -3.12 3.55 -8.50
N GLU A 122 -4.07 2.66 -8.75
CA GLU A 122 -5.05 2.19 -7.78
C GLU A 122 -4.38 1.42 -6.62
N ALA A 123 -3.43 0.53 -6.91
CA ALA A 123 -2.65 -0.19 -5.91
C ALA A 123 -1.77 0.76 -5.08
N ASN A 124 -1.14 1.76 -5.70
CA ASN A 124 -0.40 2.81 -4.99
C ASN A 124 -1.30 3.63 -4.07
N GLU A 125 -2.50 4.01 -4.52
CA GLU A 125 -3.45 4.74 -3.71
C GLU A 125 -3.99 3.89 -2.55
N PHE A 126 -4.25 2.61 -2.82
CA PHE A 126 -4.64 1.64 -1.81
C PHE A 126 -3.56 1.49 -0.74
N ALA A 127 -2.31 1.25 -1.14
CA ALA A 127 -1.18 1.12 -0.23
C ALA A 127 -1.03 2.36 0.63
N ALA A 128 -1.20 3.53 0.02
CA ALA A 128 -1.10 4.79 0.72
C ALA A 128 -2.19 4.97 1.78
N GLN A 129 -3.44 4.72 1.41
CA GLN A 129 -4.57 4.82 2.34
C GLN A 129 -4.54 3.72 3.41
N LEU A 130 -3.97 2.54 3.12
CA LEU A 130 -3.83 1.46 4.09
C LEU A 130 -2.79 1.80 5.16
N LEU A 131 -1.62 2.28 4.73
CA LEU A 131 -0.50 2.59 5.63
C LEU A 131 -0.67 3.91 6.37
N VAL A 132 -1.16 4.95 5.68
CA VAL A 132 -1.38 6.29 6.24
C VAL A 132 -2.75 6.80 5.82
N PRO A 133 -3.81 6.32 6.48
CA PRO A 133 -5.18 6.75 6.19
C PRO A 133 -5.32 8.24 6.47
N LEU A 134 -5.76 9.04 5.48
CA LEU A 134 -5.80 10.50 5.65
C LEU A 134 -6.75 10.96 6.76
N ASP A 135 -7.84 10.23 7.00
CA ASP A 135 -8.79 10.50 8.08
C ASP A 135 -8.18 10.28 9.47
N ILE A 136 -7.22 9.35 9.58
CA ILE A 136 -6.44 9.14 10.80
C ILE A 136 -5.34 10.18 10.89
N LEU A 137 -4.63 10.43 9.79
CA LEU A 137 -3.56 11.42 9.74
C LEU A 137 -4.06 12.77 10.21
N GLU A 138 -5.18 13.26 9.67
CA GLU A 138 -5.83 14.51 10.07
C GLU A 138 -6.11 14.56 11.58
N LYS A 139 -6.66 13.49 12.15
CA LYS A 139 -7.02 13.42 13.58
C LYS A 139 -5.83 13.40 14.53
N VAL A 140 -4.66 12.95 14.07
CA VAL A 140 -3.45 12.87 14.92
C VAL A 140 -2.55 14.09 14.78
N LEU A 141 -2.84 15.00 13.86
CA LEU A 141 -2.08 16.25 13.74
C LEU A 141 -2.39 17.18 14.93
N PRO A 142 -1.37 17.82 15.53
CA PRO A 142 -1.56 18.79 16.62
C PRO A 142 -2.44 19.99 16.31
N GLN A 143 -2.48 20.38 15.03
CA GLN A 143 -3.25 21.51 14.50
C GLN A 143 -3.66 21.18 13.05
N PRO A 144 -4.64 21.90 12.48
CA PRO A 144 -5.07 21.70 11.10
C PRO A 144 -3.91 21.75 10.10
N ILE A 145 -3.98 20.94 9.04
CA ILE A 145 -2.89 20.82 8.05
C ILE A 145 -2.57 22.15 7.34
N ASP A 146 -3.56 23.04 7.22
CA ASP A 146 -3.40 24.34 6.56
C ASP A 146 -2.61 25.35 7.39
N SER A 147 -2.42 25.09 8.69
CA SER A 147 -1.66 25.95 9.60
C SER A 147 -0.14 25.74 9.50
N TYR A 148 0.34 24.69 8.83
CA TYR A 148 1.78 24.43 8.67
C TYR A 148 2.32 25.08 7.40
N ASP A 149 3.44 25.77 7.50
CA ASP A 149 4.19 26.24 6.33
C ASP A 149 5.06 25.13 5.70
N LYS A 150 5.89 25.48 4.73
CA LYS A 150 6.70 24.50 4.01
C LYS A 150 7.82 23.90 4.88
N ASP A 151 8.38 24.68 5.79
CA ASP A 151 9.50 24.25 6.63
C ASP A 151 8.98 23.36 7.77
N ASP A 152 7.85 23.74 8.36
CA ASP A 152 7.12 22.93 9.33
C ASP A 152 6.72 21.56 8.78
N MET A 153 6.32 21.51 7.50
CA MET A 153 5.92 20.26 6.84
C MET A 153 7.06 19.25 6.73
N ASP A 154 8.31 19.70 6.59
CA ASP A 154 9.46 18.80 6.54
C ASP A 154 9.73 18.16 7.91
N ILE A 155 9.66 18.94 8.98
CA ILE A 155 9.77 18.46 10.37
C ILE A 155 8.62 17.50 10.68
N LEU A 156 7.39 17.88 10.32
CA LEU A 156 6.20 17.08 10.52
C LEU A 156 6.28 15.74 9.76
N ALA A 157 6.78 15.74 8.52
CA ALA A 157 7.00 14.52 7.75
C ALA A 157 7.96 13.56 8.47
N GLY A 158 8.98 14.06 9.14
CA GLY A 158 9.87 13.25 9.97
C GLY A 158 9.15 12.57 11.14
N LYS A 159 8.29 13.32 11.84
CA LYS A 159 7.47 12.80 12.96
C LYS A 159 6.47 11.74 12.48
N VAL A 160 5.75 12.03 11.40
CA VAL A 160 4.79 11.11 10.77
C VAL A 160 5.50 9.85 10.28
N ALA A 161 6.64 9.98 9.63
CA ALA A 161 7.41 8.83 9.15
C ALA A 161 7.77 7.86 10.28
N LYS A 162 8.23 8.40 11.41
CA LYS A 162 8.52 7.60 12.61
C LYS A 162 7.26 6.96 13.19
N ALA A 163 6.18 7.75 13.34
CA ALA A 163 4.94 7.28 13.94
C ALA A 163 4.26 6.18 13.12
N PHE A 164 4.30 6.27 11.78
CA PHE A 164 3.64 5.34 10.86
C PHE A 164 4.60 4.25 10.32
N LYS A 165 5.87 4.24 10.75
CA LYS A 165 6.92 3.30 10.30
C LYS A 165 7.12 3.28 8.78
N ILE A 166 7.17 4.46 8.16
CA ILE A 166 7.34 4.66 6.71
C ILE A 166 8.52 5.58 6.40
N SER A 167 8.83 5.80 5.12
CA SER A 167 9.87 6.75 4.72
C SER A 167 9.40 8.21 4.85
N LYS A 168 10.32 9.13 5.16
CA LYS A 168 10.05 10.58 5.22
C LYS A 168 9.48 11.15 3.92
N PRO A 169 10.02 10.82 2.72
CA PRO A 169 9.42 11.29 1.47
C PRO A 169 7.98 10.82 1.28
N PHE A 170 7.67 9.58 1.69
CA PHE A 170 6.31 9.07 1.60
C PHE A 170 5.37 9.77 2.59
N ALA A 171 5.81 10.01 3.83
CA ALA A 171 5.06 10.78 4.81
C ALA A 171 4.76 12.21 4.32
N TRP A 172 5.76 12.88 3.75
CA TRP A 172 5.60 14.21 3.15
C TRP A 172 4.52 14.22 2.07
N ARG A 173 4.53 13.22 1.16
CA ARG A 173 3.50 13.09 0.10
C ARG A 173 2.09 12.95 0.66
N GLN A 174 1.91 12.26 1.79
CA GLN A 174 0.59 12.11 2.42
C GLN A 174 0.13 13.40 3.09
N LEU A 175 1.04 14.12 3.74
CA LEU A 175 0.75 15.43 4.33
C LEU A 175 0.38 16.45 3.24
N ASP A 176 1.15 16.51 2.15
CA ASP A 176 0.86 17.38 0.99
C ASP A 176 -0.49 17.05 0.35
N LYS A 177 -0.79 15.76 0.19
CA LYS A 177 -2.08 15.28 -0.31
C LYS A 177 -3.23 15.72 0.61
N LEU A 178 -3.09 15.54 1.93
CA LEU A 178 -4.07 16.00 2.92
C LEU A 178 -4.28 17.51 2.84
N LYS A 179 -3.19 18.29 2.70
CA LYS A 179 -3.24 19.75 2.57
C LYS A 179 -4.00 20.19 1.32
N ARG A 180 -3.72 19.57 0.16
CA ARG A 180 -4.42 19.88 -1.10
C ARG A 180 -5.91 19.57 -1.06
N GLU A 181 -6.34 18.60 -0.24
CA GLU A 181 -7.76 18.28 -0.08
C GLU A 181 -8.52 19.25 0.82
N LYS A 182 -7.82 19.94 1.72
CA LYS A 182 -8.42 20.93 2.62
C LYS A 182 -8.32 22.35 2.06
N GLY A 183 -7.20 22.71 1.44
CA GLY A 183 -7.01 24.00 0.78
C GLY A 183 -7.72 24.14 -0.58
N GLY A 184 -8.32 23.05 -1.10
CA GLY A 184 -9.14 23.06 -2.32
C GLY A 184 -10.64 23.13 -2.07
N ALA A 185 -11.07 23.34 -0.82
CA ALA A 185 -12.47 23.48 -0.39
C ALA A 185 -12.83 24.93 -0.06
#